data_AF-A0A1Q8B803-F1
#
_entry.id   AF-A0A1Q8B803-F1
#
_cell.length_a   1.000
_cell.length_b   1.000
_cell.length_c   1.000
_cell.angle_alpha   90.00
_cell.angle_beta   90.00
_cell.angle_gamma   90.00
#
_symmetry.space_group_name_H-M   'P 1'
#
loop_
_entity.id
_entity.type
_entity.pdbx_description
1 polymer ?
#
loop_
_entity_poly.entity_id
_entity_poly.type
_entity_poly.pdbx_seq_one_letter_code
_entity_poly.pdbx_strand_id
1 'polypeptide(L)'
;MQCLTPFLAKLKSTPDGDASLLDNTLIFWASNMSNGNLHSHKAVPNMLIGGAMGRHRGGQHIQRTGTTANLLLKVLHMYGIEQESVGDSTGELTL
;
A
#
# COMPACT_ATOMS: atom_id res chain seq x y z
N MET A 1 13.76 -7.33 5.66
CA MET A 1 13.50 -6.14 4.82
C MET A 1 14.78 -5.33 4.52
N GLN A 2 15.94 -5.96 4.31
CA GLN A 2 17.21 -5.23 4.19
C GLN A 2 17.27 -4.28 2.98
N CYS A 3 16.59 -4.62 1.87
CA CYS A 3 16.58 -3.80 0.66
C CYS A 3 15.54 -2.66 0.67
N LEU A 4 14.55 -2.69 1.57
CA LEU A 4 13.45 -1.71 1.55
C LEU A 4 13.96 -0.33 1.99
N THR A 5 14.71 -0.25 3.07
CA THR A 5 15.27 1.01 3.58
C THR A 5 16.15 1.74 2.55
N PRO A 6 17.17 1.13 1.93
CA PRO A 6 17.98 1.81 0.93
C PRO A 6 17.18 2.20 -0.33
N PHE A 7 16.15 1.42 -0.71
CA PHE A 7 15.26 1.79 -1.80
C PHE A 7 14.45 3.05 -1.48
N LEU A 8 13.81 3.10 -0.31
CA LEU A 8 13.06 4.28 0.16
C LEU A 8 13.95 5.51 0.32
N ALA A 9 15.17 5.34 0.84
CA ALA A 9 16.14 6.42 0.95
C ALA A 9 16.48 7.02 -0.43
N LYS A 10 16.67 6.16 -1.44
CA LYS A 10 16.91 6.60 -2.82
C LYS A 10 15.72 7.41 -3.35
N LEU A 11 14.49 6.90 -3.23
CA LEU A 11 13.27 7.60 -3.64
C LEU A 11 13.13 8.97 -2.94
N LYS A 12 13.41 9.03 -1.65
CA LYS A 12 13.35 10.29 -0.88
C LYS A 12 14.41 11.31 -1.32
N SER A 13 15.57 10.85 -1.75
CA SER A 13 16.66 11.72 -2.23
C SER A 13 16.52 12.14 -3.69
N THR A 14 15.65 11.49 -4.46
CA THR A 14 15.41 11.82 -5.87
C THR A 14 14.41 12.97 -5.96
N PRO A 15 14.77 14.13 -6.54
CA PRO A 15 13.84 15.22 -6.77
C PRO A 15 12.75 14.86 -7.79
N ASP A 16 11.53 15.34 -7.57
CA ASP A 16 10.39 15.21 -8.48
C ASP A 16 9.48 16.45 -8.36
N GLY A 17 9.80 17.49 -9.14
CA GLY A 17 9.21 18.82 -9.00
C GLY A 17 9.63 19.50 -7.69
N ASP A 18 8.65 20.01 -6.95
CA ASP A 18 8.85 20.69 -5.66
C ASP A 18 8.97 19.72 -4.47
N ALA A 19 8.85 18.41 -4.70
CA ALA A 19 8.90 17.37 -3.67
C ALA A 19 9.89 16.25 -4.03
N SER A 20 10.01 15.22 -3.18
CA SER A 20 10.76 14.00 -3.54
C SER A 20 9.90 13.00 -4.31
N LEU A 21 10.54 12.11 -5.06
CA LEU A 21 9.86 11.01 -5.74
C LEU A 21 9.06 10.12 -4.76
N LEU A 22 9.53 9.99 -3.51
CA LEU A 22 8.79 9.28 -2.46
C LEU A 22 7.50 10.00 -2.07
N ASP A 23 7.47 11.33 -2.08
CA ASP A 23 6.28 12.12 -1.73
C ASP A 23 5.19 11.98 -2.81
N ASN A 24 5.60 11.81 -4.07
CA ASN A 24 4.67 11.67 -5.21
C ASN A 24 4.26 10.23 -5.52
N THR A 25 4.95 9.24 -4.96
CA THR A 25 4.69 7.81 -5.21
C THR A 25 3.88 7.18 -4.09
N LEU A 26 3.09 6.13 -4.41
CA LEU A 26 2.59 5.16 -3.45
C LEU A 26 3.24 3.81 -3.71
N ILE A 27 3.81 3.20 -2.66
CA ILE A 27 4.39 1.86 -2.68
C ILE A 27 3.47 0.96 -1.86
N PHE A 28 2.88 -0.03 -2.53
CA PHE A 28 2.22 -1.15 -1.88
C PHE A 28 3.24 -2.27 -1.69
N TRP A 29 3.67 -2.47 -0.44
CA TRP A 29 4.55 -3.56 -0.07
C TRP A 29 3.73 -4.64 0.63
N ALA A 30 3.78 -5.88 0.14
CA ALA A 30 3.06 -7.00 0.71
C ALA A 30 3.80 -8.32 0.49
N SER A 31 3.39 -9.35 1.24
CA SER A 31 3.70 -10.74 0.91
C SER A 31 2.57 -11.34 0.07
N ASN A 32 2.80 -12.45 -0.63
CA ASN A 32 1.70 -13.22 -1.23
C ASN A 32 0.94 -14.08 -0.20
N MET A 33 1.61 -14.41 0.92
CA MET A 33 1.13 -15.32 1.96
C MET A 33 1.68 -14.93 3.34
N SER A 34 0.92 -15.21 4.40
CA SER A 34 1.37 -15.00 5.79
C SER A 34 2.15 -16.19 6.35
N ASN A 35 1.81 -17.39 5.89
CA ASN A 35 2.46 -18.63 6.30
C ASN A 35 2.74 -19.49 5.07
N GLY A 36 4.03 -19.67 4.78
CA GLY A 36 4.55 -20.47 3.68
C GLY A 36 4.10 -21.93 3.72
N ASN A 37 4.17 -22.56 4.88
CA ASN A 37 3.87 -23.99 5.04
C ASN A 37 2.38 -24.31 4.83
N LEU A 38 1.50 -23.40 5.27
CA LEU A 38 0.05 -23.57 5.15
C LEU A 38 -0.55 -22.96 3.88
N HIS A 39 0.26 -22.29 3.07
CA HIS A 39 -0.21 -21.51 1.93
C HIS A 39 -1.33 -20.52 2.33
N SER A 40 -1.19 -19.89 3.50
CA SER A 40 -2.25 -19.07 4.09
C SER A 40 -2.28 -17.66 3.48
N HIS A 41 -3.45 -17.27 2.99
CA HIS A 41 -3.76 -15.91 2.54
C HIS A 41 -4.43 -15.04 3.61
N LYS A 42 -4.51 -15.52 4.87
CA LYS A 42 -5.08 -14.75 5.98
C LYS A 42 -4.01 -13.92 6.69
N ALA A 43 -4.32 -12.70 7.12
CA ALA A 43 -3.41 -11.82 7.88
C ALA A 43 -2.04 -11.63 7.20
N VAL A 44 -2.07 -11.46 5.87
CA VAL A 44 -0.87 -11.16 5.08
C VAL A 44 -0.35 -9.78 5.46
N PRO A 45 0.96 -9.62 5.71
CA PRO A 45 1.52 -8.31 6.03
C PRO A 45 1.44 -7.40 4.81
N ASN A 46 0.83 -6.22 4.99
CA ASN A 46 0.67 -5.19 3.98
C ASN A 46 1.17 -3.85 4.54
N MET A 47 1.82 -3.04 3.71
CA MET A 47 2.25 -1.69 4.03
C MET A 47 2.02 -0.77 2.85
N LEU A 48 1.46 0.41 3.11
CA LEU A 48 1.45 1.54 2.20
C LEU A 48 2.54 2.53 2.62
N ILE A 49 3.37 2.95 1.68
CA ILE A 49 4.52 3.82 1.91
C ILE A 49 4.57 4.90 0.83
N GLY A 50 4.95 6.13 1.19
CA GLY A 50 5.01 7.27 0.28
C GLY A 50 3.83 8.23 0.46
N GLY A 51 3.88 9.38 -0.21
CA GLY A 51 2.89 10.46 -0.02
C GLY A 51 1.70 10.40 -0.97
N ALA A 52 1.82 9.70 -2.11
CA ALA A 52 0.79 9.66 -3.16
C ALA A 52 0.28 11.07 -3.55
N MET A 53 1.19 12.04 -3.67
CA MET A 53 0.87 13.46 -3.90
C MET A 53 -0.09 14.03 -2.83
N GLY A 54 0.15 13.69 -1.57
CA GLY A 54 -0.66 14.14 -0.43
C GLY A 54 -1.94 13.33 -0.17
N ARG A 55 -2.22 12.28 -0.95
CA ARG A 55 -3.42 11.43 -0.77
C ARG A 55 -3.24 10.31 0.26
N HIS A 56 -2.01 10.02 0.67
CA HIS A 56 -1.71 9.00 1.68
C HIS A 56 -1.04 9.61 2.90
N ARG A 57 -1.53 9.26 4.09
CA ARG A 57 -0.96 9.66 5.37
C ARG A 57 -0.33 8.45 6.05
N GLY A 58 1.00 8.45 6.17
CA GLY A 58 1.73 7.41 6.89
C GLY A 58 1.66 7.52 8.42
N GLY A 59 2.40 6.66 9.11
CA GLY A 59 2.53 6.69 10.58
C GLY A 59 1.37 6.02 11.32
N GLN A 60 0.56 5.23 10.63
CA GLN A 60 -0.56 4.49 11.21
C GLN A 60 -0.27 2.99 11.24
N HIS A 61 -0.75 2.31 12.28
CA HIS A 61 -0.87 0.86 12.32
C HIS A 61 -2.36 0.52 12.49
N ILE A 62 -2.94 -0.08 11.45
CA ILE A 62 -4.38 -0.30 11.35
C ILE A 62 -4.64 -1.80 11.33
N GLN A 63 -5.37 -2.29 12.33
CA GLN A 63 -5.85 -3.66 12.36
C GLN A 63 -7.27 -3.74 11.79
N ARG A 64 -7.46 -4.55 10.76
CA ARG A 64 -8.77 -4.78 10.11
C ARG A 64 -8.95 -6.26 9.78
N THR A 65 -10.20 -6.69 9.81
CA THR A 65 -10.65 -7.97 9.28
C THR A 65 -11.13 -7.79 7.84
N GLY A 66 -11.06 -8.85 7.05
CA GLY A 66 -11.50 -8.84 5.65
C GLY A 66 -10.36 -9.19 4.70
N THR A 67 -10.65 -9.09 3.40
CA THR A 67 -9.68 -9.36 2.35
C THR A 67 -8.72 -8.19 2.14
N THR A 68 -7.47 -8.50 1.77
CA THR A 68 -6.50 -7.52 1.27
C THR A 68 -7.01 -6.80 0.02
N ALA A 69 -7.95 -7.38 -0.73
CA ALA A 69 -8.53 -6.75 -1.91
C ALA A 69 -9.27 -5.43 -1.60
N ASN A 70 -9.82 -5.26 -0.38
CA ASN A 70 -10.41 -3.98 0.04
C ASN A 70 -9.36 -2.85 0.11
N LEU A 71 -8.12 -3.18 0.48
CA LEU A 71 -7.00 -2.24 0.46
C LEU A 71 -6.59 -1.90 -0.97
N LEU A 72 -6.58 -2.87 -1.89
CA LEU A 72 -6.29 -2.63 -3.31
C LEU A 72 -7.38 -1.76 -3.97
N LEU A 73 -8.65 -1.99 -3.63
CA LEU A 73 -9.76 -1.15 -4.09
C LEU A 73 -9.56 0.30 -3.64
N LYS A 74 -9.19 0.50 -2.37
CA LYS A 74 -8.85 1.83 -1.83
C LYS A 74 -7.71 2.49 -2.59
N VAL A 75 -6.69 1.74 -2.99
CA VAL A 75 -5.58 2.26 -3.80
C VAL A 75 -6.08 2.73 -5.18
N LEU A 76 -6.93 1.97 -5.86
CA LEU A 76 -7.53 2.41 -7.14
C LEU A 76 -8.26 3.75 -6.98
N HIS A 77 -9.09 3.88 -5.94
CA HIS A 77 -9.82 5.11 -5.65
C HIS A 77 -8.91 6.29 -5.29
N MET A 78 -7.76 6.07 -4.63
CA MET A 78 -6.76 7.15 -4.42
C MET A 78 -6.26 7.74 -5.74
N TYR A 79 -6.22 6.95 -6.81
CA TYR A 79 -5.81 7.39 -8.14
C TYR A 79 -6.98 7.81 -9.04
N GLY A 80 -8.19 7.93 -8.49
CA GLY A 80 -9.39 8.31 -9.25
C GLY A 80 -9.85 7.25 -10.25
N ILE A 81 -9.43 6.00 -10.07
CA ILE A 81 -9.89 4.87 -10.87
C ILE A 81 -11.18 4.36 -10.25
N GLU A 82 -12.30 4.76 -10.84
CA GLU A 82 -13.63 4.33 -10.41
C GLU A 82 -13.83 2.85 -10.73
N GLN A 83 -13.93 2.04 -9.68
CA GLN A 83 -14.14 0.60 -9.77
C GLN A 83 -15.01 0.16 -8.59
N GLU A 84 -16.01 -0.69 -8.85
CA GLU A 84 -16.89 -1.21 -7.79
C GLU A 84 -16.22 -2.32 -6.97
N SER A 85 -15.38 -3.13 -7.61
CA SER A 85 -14.67 -4.24 -6.96
C SER A 85 -13.36 -4.62 -7.66
N VAL A 86 -12.42 -5.18 -6.90
CA VAL A 86 -11.19 -5.81 -7.41
C VAL A 86 -10.97 -7.14 -6.68
N GLY A 87 -10.69 -8.22 -7.41
CA GLY A 87 -10.54 -9.54 -6.80
C GLY A 87 -11.77 -9.96 -5.99
N ASP A 88 -11.57 -10.33 -4.72
CA ASP A 88 -12.61 -10.72 -3.77
C ASP A 88 -13.03 -9.58 -2.84
N SER A 89 -12.78 -8.31 -3.20
CA SER A 89 -13.13 -7.15 -2.38
C SER A 89 -14.61 -7.12 -2.02
N THR A 90 -14.91 -6.86 -0.76
CA THR A 90 -16.26 -6.77 -0.21
C THR A 90 -16.73 -5.35 0.06
N GLY A 91 -15.84 -4.36 -0.10
CA GLY A 91 -16.15 -2.95 0.07
C GLY A 91 -14.90 -2.09 0.23
N GLU A 92 -15.07 -0.77 0.16
CA GLU A 92 -13.97 0.17 0.32
C GLU A 92 -13.43 0.17 1.77
N LEU A 93 -12.11 0.25 1.90
CA LEU A 93 -11.44 0.38 3.18
C LEU A 93 -11.17 1.86 3.53
N THR A 94 -11.58 2.29 4.72
CA THR A 94 -11.22 3.61 5.27
C THR A 94 -9.87 3.55 5.98
N LEU A 95 -8.96 4.47 5.63
CA LEU A 95 -7.60 4.64 6.18
C LEU A 95 -7.51 5.89 7.08
#